data_AF-A0A2S9F3X7-F1
#
_entry.id   AF-A0A2S9F3X7-F1
#
_cell.length_a   1.000
_cell.length_b   1.000
_cell.length_c   1.000
_cell.angle_alpha   90.00
_cell.angle_beta   90.00
_cell.angle_gamma   90.00
#
_symmetry.space_group_name_H-M   'P 1'
#
loop_
_entity.id
_entity.type
_entity.pdbx_description
1 polymer ?
#
loop_
_entity_poly.entity_id
_entity_poly.type
_entity_poly.pdbx_seq_one_letter_code
_entity_poly.pdbx_strand_id
1 'polypeptide(L)'
;GGPVTAAVSTGHLLDVLPPGDGVVAHLRDARPLVRLRVPFTINRVDIDDVERGSQDSDWDPVKEAAKRLAYAEDRAIFEGYEAAHITGIRKSSSCPNLALPDDPREIPDVISQALSELRLAGVDGPYSVLLSADVYTKVSETTAHGYPIREHLNRLVDGDIIWAPAIDGAFVLSTRGGDFDLQLGTDVCIGYLSHDADTVQLYLQETLTFLCYTAEASVALSA
;
A
#
# COMPACT_ATOMS: atom_id res chain seq x y z
N GLY A 1 14.73 -11.40 6.16
CA GLY A 1 15.03 -10.32 5.20
C GLY A 1 16.35 -10.61 4.51
N GLY A 2 16.49 -10.12 3.29
CA GLY A 2 17.66 -10.27 2.43
C GLY A 2 17.33 -10.91 1.07
N PRO A 3 18.25 -10.81 0.09
CA PRO A 3 18.03 -11.27 -1.29
C PRO A 3 17.84 -12.78 -1.44
N VAL A 4 18.14 -13.56 -0.40
CA VAL A 4 17.95 -15.02 -0.34
C VAL A 4 16.57 -15.42 0.20
N THR A 5 15.78 -14.46 0.70
CA THR A 5 14.46 -14.74 1.29
C THR A 5 13.45 -14.96 0.16
N ALA A 6 12.96 -16.19 0.02
CA ALA A 6 12.01 -16.54 -1.04
C ALA A 6 10.54 -16.41 -0.60
N ALA A 7 10.24 -16.65 0.68
CA ALA A 7 8.88 -16.62 1.21
C ALA A 7 8.87 -16.34 2.72
N VAL A 8 7.73 -15.87 3.23
CA VAL A 8 7.43 -15.73 4.66
C VAL A 8 6.46 -16.84 5.09
N SER A 9 6.81 -17.60 6.12
CA SER A 9 5.92 -18.61 6.70
C SER A 9 4.70 -17.96 7.34
N THR A 10 3.50 -18.41 7.01
CA THR A 10 2.26 -17.97 7.70
C THR A 10 2.06 -18.69 9.03
N GLY A 11 2.78 -19.78 9.26
CA GLY A 11 2.65 -20.61 10.45
C GLY A 11 1.57 -21.69 10.34
N HIS A 12 0.79 -21.68 9.25
CA HIS A 12 -0.25 -22.67 9.00
C HIS A 12 0.28 -23.91 8.25
N LEU A 13 -0.51 -24.98 8.31
CA LEU A 13 -0.27 -26.23 7.60
C LEU A 13 -1.34 -26.42 6.53
N LEU A 14 -0.92 -26.94 5.38
CA LEU A 14 -1.81 -27.37 4.29
C LEU A 14 -1.77 -28.88 4.21
N ASP A 15 -2.93 -29.52 4.29
CA ASP A 15 -3.05 -30.96 4.14
C ASP A 15 -2.61 -31.37 2.73
N VAL A 16 -1.79 -32.42 2.65
CA VAL A 16 -1.39 -33.01 1.37
C VAL A 16 -1.52 -34.52 1.41
N LEU A 17 -1.71 -35.11 0.23
CA LEU A 17 -1.79 -36.55 0.09
C LEU A 17 -0.49 -37.19 0.63
N PRO A 18 -0.57 -38.11 1.60
CA PRO A 18 0.62 -38.74 2.14
C PRO A 18 1.26 -39.68 1.12
N PRO A 19 2.60 -39.85 1.15
CA PRO A 19 3.32 -40.68 0.19
C PRO A 19 3.16 -42.19 0.42
N GLY A 20 2.46 -42.61 1.48
CA GLY A 20 2.26 -44.02 1.80
C GLY A 20 1.35 -44.23 3.00
N ASP A 21 0.93 -45.47 3.19
CA ASP A 21 0.01 -45.86 4.25
C ASP A 21 0.59 -45.60 5.65
N GLY A 22 -0.24 -45.04 6.54
CA GLY A 22 0.15 -44.70 7.91
C GLY A 22 0.96 -43.41 8.07
N VAL A 23 1.21 -42.66 6.98
CA VAL A 23 1.86 -41.35 7.03
C VAL A 23 0.82 -40.24 7.02
N VAL A 24 1.04 -39.19 7.81
CA VAL A 24 0.29 -37.92 7.73
C VAL A 24 1.24 -36.85 7.21
N ALA A 25 0.85 -36.15 6.15
CA ALA A 25 1.70 -35.19 5.45
C ALA A 25 1.04 -33.81 5.39
N HIS A 26 1.84 -32.78 5.63
CA HIS A 26 1.42 -31.39 5.53
C HIS A 26 2.52 -30.55 4.88
N LEU A 27 2.14 -29.56 4.08
CA LEU A 27 3.03 -28.48 3.67
C LEU A 27 2.95 -27.33 4.67
N ARG A 28 4.05 -26.60 4.83
CA ARG A 28 4.04 -25.32 5.55
C ARG A 28 3.53 -24.25 4.61
N ASP A 29 2.44 -23.60 4.99
CA ASP A 29 1.93 -22.47 4.23
C ASP A 29 2.88 -21.28 4.34
N ALA A 30 3.12 -20.62 3.21
CA ALA A 30 4.06 -19.52 3.10
C ALA A 30 3.64 -18.59 1.97
N ARG A 31 3.86 -17.29 2.19
CA ARG A 31 3.65 -16.25 1.17
C ARG A 31 4.96 -15.97 0.44
N PRO A 32 5.04 -16.23 -0.88
CA PRO A 32 6.24 -15.94 -1.64
C PRO A 32 6.47 -14.42 -1.68
N LEU A 33 7.71 -13.99 -1.61
CA LEU A 33 8.04 -12.59 -1.88
C LEU A 33 8.01 -12.34 -3.38
N VAL A 34 7.41 -11.23 -3.77
CA VAL A 34 7.41 -10.73 -5.14
C VAL A 34 8.52 -9.70 -5.31
N ARG A 35 9.22 -9.79 -6.44
CA ARG A 35 10.22 -8.80 -6.84
C ARG A 35 9.58 -7.84 -7.83
N LEU A 36 9.48 -6.56 -7.45
CA LEU A 36 9.03 -5.49 -8.33
C LEU A 36 10.24 -4.77 -8.89
N ARG A 37 10.27 -4.55 -10.21
CA ARG A 37 11.38 -3.87 -10.89
C ARG A 37 10.84 -2.88 -11.89
N VAL A 38 11.26 -1.62 -11.77
CA VAL A 38 10.90 -0.53 -12.68
C VAL A 38 12.16 -0.03 -13.37
N PRO A 39 12.39 -0.40 -14.64
CA PRO A 39 13.52 0.11 -15.41
C PRO A 39 13.29 1.58 -15.79
N PHE A 40 14.37 2.36 -15.81
CA PHE A 40 14.38 3.75 -16.27
C PHE A 40 15.73 4.11 -16.90
N THR A 41 15.72 5.15 -17.72
CA THR A 41 16.89 5.60 -18.48
C THR A 41 17.17 7.05 -18.16
N ILE A 42 18.43 7.38 -17.91
CA ILE A 42 18.92 8.76 -17.68
C ILE A 42 20.00 9.10 -18.70
N ASN A 43 20.13 10.37 -19.08
CA ASN A 43 21.20 10.78 -19.99
C ASN A 43 22.53 10.85 -19.24
N ARG A 44 23.61 10.49 -19.92
CA ARG A 44 24.96 10.58 -19.36
C ARG A 44 25.38 12.03 -19.11
N VAL A 45 24.95 12.94 -19.97
CA VAL A 45 25.21 14.38 -19.80
C VAL A 45 24.65 14.89 -18.47
N ASP A 46 23.44 14.47 -18.09
CA ASP A 46 22.83 14.84 -16.81
C ASP A 46 23.64 14.32 -15.61
N ILE A 47 24.21 13.11 -15.71
CA ILE A 47 25.09 12.56 -14.67
C ILE A 47 26.40 13.36 -14.60
N ASP A 48 27.03 13.62 -15.74
CA ASP A 48 28.31 14.31 -15.84
C ASP A 48 28.20 15.81 -15.48
N ASP A 49 27.02 16.41 -15.66
CA ASP A 49 26.71 17.79 -15.26
C ASP A 49 26.78 17.95 -13.73
N VAL A 50 26.41 16.93 -12.95
CA VAL A 50 26.49 16.98 -11.48
C VAL A 50 27.94 17.10 -10.99
N GLU A 51 28.88 16.41 -11.62
CA GLU A 51 30.31 16.56 -11.29
C GLU A 51 30.80 17.99 -11.57
N ARG A 52 30.24 18.65 -12.57
CA ARG A 52 30.49 20.06 -12.92
C ARG A 52 29.70 21.06 -12.07
N GLY A 53 28.90 20.59 -11.10
CA GLY A 53 28.17 21.41 -10.15
C GLY A 53 26.76 21.84 -10.59
N SER A 54 26.20 21.22 -11.63
CA SER A 54 24.77 21.39 -11.94
C SER A 54 23.90 20.94 -10.76
N GLN A 55 22.81 21.67 -10.53
CA GLN A 55 21.82 21.37 -9.49
C GLN A 55 20.43 21.13 -10.09
N ASP A 56 20.35 21.06 -11.42
CA ASP A 56 19.12 21.06 -12.22
C ASP A 56 19.13 20.00 -13.32
N SER A 57 20.03 19.01 -13.22
CA SER A 57 20.07 17.86 -14.14
C SER A 57 18.73 17.12 -14.17
N ASP A 58 18.39 16.54 -15.33
CA ASP A 58 17.08 15.91 -15.52
C ASP A 58 17.01 14.53 -14.83
N TRP A 59 16.35 14.52 -13.66
CA TRP A 59 16.03 13.30 -12.90
C TRP A 59 14.57 12.90 -13.01
N ASP A 60 13.80 13.47 -13.93
CA ASP A 60 12.39 13.12 -14.11
C ASP A 60 12.16 11.62 -14.40
N PRO A 61 13.03 10.92 -15.17
CA PRO A 61 12.92 9.47 -15.32
C PRO A 61 12.99 8.70 -13.98
N VAL A 62 13.77 9.20 -13.02
CA VAL A 62 13.90 8.60 -11.68
C VAL A 62 12.63 8.84 -10.87
N LYS A 63 12.09 10.07 -10.90
CA LYS A 63 10.86 10.43 -10.19
C LYS A 63 9.67 9.62 -10.68
N GLU A 64 9.53 9.48 -12.01
CA GLU A 64 8.47 8.69 -12.62
C GLU A 64 8.61 7.20 -12.29
N ALA A 65 9.83 6.67 -12.27
CA ALA A 65 10.08 5.29 -11.86
C ALA A 65 9.71 5.05 -10.39
N ALA A 66 10.08 5.97 -9.50
CA ALA A 66 9.74 5.90 -8.07
C ALA A 66 8.24 5.98 -7.84
N LYS A 67 7.55 6.88 -8.54
CA LYS A 67 6.08 7.00 -8.50
C LYS A 67 5.39 5.71 -8.95
N ARG A 68 5.86 5.10 -10.04
CA ARG A 68 5.32 3.82 -10.53
C ARG A 68 5.52 2.68 -9.53
N LEU A 69 6.69 2.63 -8.86
CA LEU A 69 6.97 1.61 -7.85
C LEU A 69 6.06 1.80 -6.63
N ALA A 70 5.98 3.02 -6.09
CA ALA A 70 5.11 3.34 -4.96
C ALA A 70 3.63 3.01 -5.24
N TYR A 71 3.14 3.33 -6.45
CA TYR A 71 1.76 3.01 -6.82
C TYR A 71 1.52 1.50 -6.97
N ALA A 72 2.53 0.75 -7.41
CA ALA A 72 2.44 -0.70 -7.51
C ALA A 72 2.41 -1.36 -6.12
N GLU A 73 3.24 -0.88 -5.19
CA GLU A 73 3.26 -1.32 -3.79
C GLU A 73 1.93 -1.04 -3.09
N ASP A 74 1.47 0.22 -3.10
CA ASP A 74 0.20 0.62 -2.48
C ASP A 74 -0.97 -0.21 -3.02
N ARG A 75 -1.07 -0.37 -4.35
CA ARG A 75 -2.13 -1.19 -4.96
C ARG A 75 -2.06 -2.64 -4.53
N ALA A 76 -0.86 -3.22 -4.41
CA ALA A 76 -0.70 -4.58 -3.91
C ALA A 76 -1.17 -4.72 -2.46
N ILE A 77 -0.94 -3.70 -1.61
CA ILE A 77 -1.35 -3.68 -0.21
C ILE A 77 -2.87 -3.49 -0.07
N PHE A 78 -3.45 -2.48 -0.73
CA PHE A 78 -4.86 -2.12 -0.53
C PHE A 78 -5.82 -2.96 -1.39
N GLU A 79 -5.54 -3.11 -2.68
CA GLU A 79 -6.44 -3.80 -3.63
C GLU A 79 -6.06 -5.27 -3.84
N GLY A 80 -4.82 -5.62 -3.53
CA GLY A 80 -4.30 -6.98 -3.64
C GLY A 80 -3.57 -7.23 -4.96
N TYR A 81 -2.76 -8.28 -4.98
CA TYR A 81 -2.05 -8.73 -6.16
C TYR A 81 -2.12 -10.26 -6.26
N GLU A 82 -3.18 -10.74 -6.91
CA GLU A 82 -3.55 -12.17 -6.95
C GLU A 82 -2.45 -13.03 -7.60
N ALA A 83 -1.81 -12.55 -8.67
CA ALA A 83 -0.72 -13.26 -9.33
C ALA A 83 0.54 -13.41 -8.44
N ALA A 84 0.66 -12.59 -7.39
CA ALA A 84 1.71 -12.70 -6.38
C ALA A 84 1.22 -13.36 -5.07
N HIS A 85 0.01 -13.92 -5.03
CA HIS A 85 -0.62 -14.48 -3.83
C HIS A 85 -0.79 -13.50 -2.66
N ILE A 86 -0.91 -12.21 -2.98
CA ILE A 86 -1.16 -11.13 -2.00
C ILE A 86 -2.66 -10.81 -1.99
N THR A 87 -3.29 -11.02 -0.84
CA THR A 87 -4.65 -10.55 -0.57
C THR A 87 -4.57 -9.15 0.03
N GLY A 88 -5.12 -8.15 -0.67
CA GLY A 88 -5.11 -6.77 -0.19
C GLY A 88 -6.16 -6.50 0.88
N ILE A 89 -6.00 -5.37 1.57
CA ILE A 89 -6.86 -4.92 2.68
C ILE A 89 -8.34 -4.90 2.28
N ARG A 90 -8.67 -4.44 1.07
CA ARG A 90 -10.06 -4.40 0.59
C ARG A 90 -10.72 -5.78 0.55
N LYS A 91 -9.98 -6.80 0.11
CA LYS A 91 -10.49 -8.18 -0.01
C LYS A 91 -10.47 -8.92 1.33
N SER A 92 -9.59 -8.54 2.25
CA SER A 92 -9.50 -9.17 3.57
C SER A 92 -10.48 -8.59 4.59
N SER A 93 -10.98 -7.38 4.37
CA SER A 93 -11.95 -6.71 5.27
C SER A 93 -13.20 -7.55 5.49
N SER A 94 -13.54 -7.85 6.75
CA SER A 94 -14.82 -8.46 7.14
C SER A 94 -15.91 -7.42 7.45
N CYS A 95 -15.53 -6.15 7.62
CA CYS A 95 -16.46 -5.05 7.82
C CYS A 95 -17.25 -4.75 6.54
N PRO A 96 -18.48 -4.21 6.66
CA PRO A 96 -19.29 -3.87 5.50
C PRO A 96 -18.57 -2.84 4.62
N ASN A 97 -18.58 -3.06 3.31
CA ASN A 97 -18.07 -2.08 2.35
C ASN A 97 -19.03 -0.90 2.29
N LEU A 98 -18.57 0.28 2.68
CA LEU A 98 -19.36 1.51 2.64
C LEU A 98 -19.13 2.22 1.31
N ALA A 99 -20.13 2.96 0.83
CA ALA A 99 -19.98 3.79 -0.37
C ALA A 99 -19.62 5.21 0.03
N LEU A 100 -18.69 5.82 -0.70
CA LEU A 100 -18.46 7.26 -0.59
C LEU A 100 -19.66 8.01 -1.19
N PRO A 101 -20.15 9.06 -0.51
CA PRO A 101 -21.25 9.85 -1.03
C PRO A 101 -20.77 10.74 -2.18
N ASP A 102 -21.67 11.03 -3.11
CA ASP A 102 -21.42 11.99 -4.19
C ASP A 102 -21.17 13.40 -3.65
N ASP A 103 -21.85 13.76 -2.54
CA ASP A 103 -21.70 15.04 -1.86
C ASP A 103 -20.53 14.97 -0.84
N PRO A 104 -19.46 15.75 -1.02
CA PRO A 104 -18.33 15.74 -0.09
C PRO A 104 -18.69 16.13 1.34
N ARG A 105 -19.82 16.82 1.54
CA ARG A 105 -20.34 17.23 2.86
C ARG A 105 -20.77 16.05 3.73
N GLU A 106 -21.10 14.91 3.13
CA GLU A 106 -21.55 13.70 3.81
C GLU A 106 -20.38 12.74 4.12
N ILE A 107 -19.16 13.02 3.62
CA ILE A 107 -17.97 12.18 3.88
C ILE A 107 -17.72 11.98 5.39
N PRO A 108 -17.79 13.02 6.26
CA PRO A 108 -17.60 12.83 7.70
C PRO A 108 -18.58 11.83 8.33
N ASP A 109 -19.81 11.75 7.83
CA ASP A 109 -20.81 10.83 8.36
C ASP A 109 -20.45 9.38 8.02
N VAL A 110 -20.01 9.11 6.78
CA VAL A 110 -19.56 7.77 6.38
C VAL A 110 -18.27 7.37 7.12
N ILE A 111 -17.34 8.30 7.36
CA ILE A 111 -16.15 8.03 8.19
C ILE A 111 -16.56 7.73 9.64
N SER A 112 -17.52 8.45 10.21
CA SER A 112 -18.04 8.18 11.55
C SER A 112 -18.70 6.79 11.64
N GLN A 113 -19.43 6.41 10.59
CA GLN A 113 -19.99 5.07 10.47
C GLN A 113 -18.88 4.01 10.41
N ALA A 114 -17.85 4.20 9.58
CA ALA A 114 -16.71 3.29 9.50
C ALA A 114 -15.98 3.13 10.85
N LEU A 115 -15.76 4.23 11.57
CA LEU A 115 -15.17 4.20 12.92
C LEU A 115 -16.07 3.44 13.91
N SER A 116 -17.39 3.56 13.76
CA SER A 116 -18.35 2.82 14.59
C SER A 116 -18.32 1.32 14.30
N GLU A 117 -18.20 0.92 13.03
CA GLU A 117 -18.04 -0.49 12.65
C GLU A 117 -16.77 -1.11 13.26
N LEU A 118 -15.64 -0.39 13.23
CA LEU A 118 -14.39 -0.85 13.87
C LEU A 118 -14.55 -1.02 15.39
N ARG A 119 -15.21 -0.06 16.05
CA ARG A 119 -15.48 -0.14 17.49
C ARG A 119 -16.42 -1.29 17.83
N LEU A 120 -17.45 -1.54 17.02
CA LEU A 120 -18.39 -2.65 17.20
C LEU A 120 -17.71 -4.01 16.98
N ALA A 121 -16.70 -4.06 16.11
CA ALA A 121 -15.85 -5.23 15.93
C ALA A 121 -14.83 -5.45 17.06
N GLY A 122 -14.77 -4.56 18.05
CA GLY A 122 -13.82 -4.65 19.16
C GLY A 122 -12.38 -4.30 18.77
N VAL A 123 -12.20 -3.53 17.70
CA VAL A 123 -10.88 -3.07 17.25
C VAL A 123 -10.58 -1.73 17.91
N ASP A 124 -9.57 -1.72 18.77
CA ASP A 124 -9.06 -0.49 19.38
C ASP A 124 -8.34 0.41 18.37
N GLY A 125 -8.31 1.72 18.63
CA GLY A 125 -7.53 2.68 17.86
C GLY A 125 -6.03 2.69 18.22
N PRO A 126 -5.26 3.69 17.73
CA PRO A 126 -5.71 4.85 16.96
C PRO A 126 -6.24 4.47 15.57
N TYR A 127 -7.18 5.25 15.05
CA TYR A 127 -7.74 5.05 13.71
C TYR A 127 -7.14 6.07 12.75
N SER A 128 -6.78 5.63 11.55
CA SER A 128 -6.30 6.50 10.47
C SER A 128 -7.19 6.35 9.24
N VAL A 129 -7.28 7.42 8.46
CA VAL A 129 -8.10 7.48 7.24
C VAL A 129 -7.19 7.73 6.06
N LEU A 130 -7.23 6.84 5.07
CA LEU A 130 -6.53 7.00 3.81
C LEU A 130 -7.53 7.44 2.75
N LEU A 131 -7.26 8.56 2.08
CA LEU A 131 -8.13 9.13 1.06
C LEU A 131 -7.41 9.13 -0.29
N SER A 132 -8.12 8.69 -1.32
CA SER A 132 -7.67 8.87 -2.72
C SER A 132 -7.45 10.35 -3.06
N ALA A 133 -6.67 10.60 -4.11
CA ALA A 133 -6.29 11.95 -4.51
C ALA A 133 -7.51 12.88 -4.70
N ASP A 134 -8.54 12.37 -5.38
CA ASP A 134 -9.76 13.12 -5.67
C ASP A 134 -10.55 13.42 -4.40
N VAL A 135 -10.70 12.42 -3.52
CA VAL A 135 -11.47 12.54 -2.28
C VAL A 135 -10.76 13.49 -1.31
N TYR A 136 -9.44 13.37 -1.17
CA TYR A 136 -8.67 14.26 -0.29
C TYR A 136 -8.72 15.71 -0.78
N THR A 137 -8.69 15.94 -2.10
CA THR A 137 -8.83 17.28 -2.68
C THR A 137 -10.21 17.85 -2.39
N LYS A 138 -11.27 17.07 -2.65
CA LYS A 138 -12.66 17.44 -2.32
C LYS A 138 -12.83 17.79 -0.84
N VAL A 139 -12.29 16.97 0.06
CA VAL A 139 -12.35 17.20 1.51
C VAL A 139 -11.61 18.48 1.94
N SER A 140 -10.49 18.78 1.27
CA SER A 140 -9.68 19.95 1.57
C SER A 140 -10.30 21.26 1.07
N GLU A 141 -10.99 21.22 -0.07
CA GLU A 141 -11.59 22.40 -0.70
C GLU A 141 -13.03 22.68 -0.24
N THR A 142 -13.73 21.66 0.25
CA THR A 142 -15.16 21.80 0.60
C THR A 142 -15.35 22.36 2.01
N THR A 143 -16.27 23.32 2.12
CA THR A 143 -16.77 23.84 3.40
C THR A 143 -18.25 23.51 3.56
N ALA A 144 -18.64 23.11 4.77
CA ALA A 144 -20.03 22.89 5.15
C ALA A 144 -20.46 24.00 6.11
N HIS A 145 -21.45 24.81 5.71
CA HIS A 145 -21.94 25.94 6.51
C HIS A 145 -20.83 26.92 6.98
N GLY A 146 -19.77 27.08 6.17
CA GLY A 146 -18.63 27.95 6.47
C GLY A 146 -17.50 27.28 7.28
N TYR A 147 -17.65 26.02 7.67
CA TYR A 147 -16.62 25.26 8.38
C TYR A 147 -15.90 24.28 7.44
N PRO A 148 -14.56 24.24 7.41
CA PRO A 148 -13.82 23.28 6.59
C PRO A 148 -14.08 21.83 7.02
N ILE A 149 -14.46 20.99 6.06
CA ILE A 149 -14.74 19.56 6.33
C ILE A 149 -13.50 18.85 6.88
N ARG A 150 -12.33 19.22 6.37
CA ARG A 150 -11.04 18.71 6.86
C ARG A 150 -10.86 18.91 8.37
N GLU A 151 -11.26 20.07 8.92
CA GLU A 151 -11.17 20.30 10.37
C GLU A 151 -12.15 19.43 11.16
N HIS A 152 -13.33 19.16 10.60
CA HIS A 152 -14.28 18.24 11.22
C HIS A 152 -13.72 16.81 11.25
N LEU A 153 -13.16 16.32 10.14
CA LEU A 153 -12.54 15.00 10.08
C LEU A 153 -11.34 14.87 11.03
N ASN A 154 -10.47 15.88 11.09
CA ASN A 154 -9.32 15.89 12.00
C ASN A 154 -9.71 15.85 13.49
N ARG A 155 -10.95 16.22 13.85
CA ARG A 155 -11.46 16.08 15.22
C ARG A 155 -12.14 14.74 15.49
N LEU A 156 -12.60 14.08 14.43
CA LEU A 156 -13.30 12.80 14.49
C LEU A 156 -12.30 11.62 14.53
N VAL A 157 -11.18 11.76 13.83
CA VAL A 157 -10.14 10.75 13.67
C VAL A 157 -9.02 11.04 14.67
N ASP A 158 -8.73 10.07 15.54
CA ASP A 158 -7.66 10.22 16.56
C ASP A 158 -6.25 10.11 15.95
N GLY A 159 -6.12 9.47 14.78
CA GLY A 159 -4.88 9.35 14.02
C GLY A 159 -4.80 10.32 12.83
N ASP A 160 -4.23 9.86 11.73
CA ASP A 160 -3.90 10.72 10.59
C ASP A 160 -4.89 10.59 9.43
N ILE A 161 -5.11 11.70 8.72
CA ILE A 161 -5.73 11.72 7.40
C ILE A 161 -4.62 11.71 6.36
N ILE A 162 -4.43 10.57 5.69
CA ILE A 162 -3.31 10.29 4.81
C ILE A 162 -3.74 10.48 3.35
N TRP A 163 -2.90 11.20 2.60
CA TRP A 163 -3.00 11.30 1.15
C TRP A 163 -2.50 10.00 0.50
N ALA A 164 -3.40 9.24 -0.12
CA ALA A 164 -3.09 7.96 -0.73
C ALA A 164 -3.48 7.99 -2.23
N PRO A 165 -2.62 8.52 -3.11
CA PRO A 165 -2.98 8.76 -4.51
C PRO A 165 -3.04 7.49 -5.36
N ALA A 166 -2.54 6.37 -4.84
CA ALA A 166 -2.50 5.09 -5.55
C ALA A 166 -3.79 4.25 -5.40
N ILE A 167 -4.64 4.60 -4.42
CA ILE A 167 -5.90 3.90 -4.12
C ILE A 167 -7.11 4.60 -4.73
N ASP A 168 -8.19 3.85 -4.86
CA ASP A 168 -9.50 4.38 -5.21
C ASP A 168 -10.41 4.44 -3.97
N GLY A 169 -11.18 5.52 -3.84
CA GLY A 169 -12.08 5.73 -2.71
C GLY A 169 -11.36 6.10 -1.42
N ALA A 170 -11.62 5.37 -0.34
CA ALA A 170 -10.99 5.59 0.97
C ALA A 170 -10.90 4.30 1.80
N PHE A 171 -10.03 4.31 2.81
CA PHE A 171 -9.94 3.26 3.82
C PHE A 171 -9.92 3.88 5.21
N VAL A 172 -10.60 3.25 6.15
CA VAL A 172 -10.47 3.56 7.59
C VAL A 172 -9.93 2.32 8.26
N LEU A 173 -8.81 2.44 8.97
CA LEU A 173 -8.16 1.30 9.60
C LEU A 173 -7.58 1.65 10.96
N SER A 174 -7.37 0.63 11.78
CA SER A 174 -6.64 0.79 13.04
C SER A 174 -5.14 0.71 12.80
N THR A 175 -4.39 1.57 13.48
CA THR A 175 -2.92 1.58 13.54
C THR A 175 -2.40 1.12 14.91
N ARG A 176 -3.19 0.34 15.67
CA ARG A 176 -2.75 -0.29 16.93
C ARG A 176 -1.54 -1.24 16.78
N GLY A 177 -1.33 -1.75 15.56
CA GLY A 177 -0.20 -2.57 15.19
C GLY A 177 -0.47 -4.07 15.26
N GLY A 178 0.19 -4.83 14.38
CA GLY A 178 0.09 -6.29 14.30
C GLY A 178 -1.05 -6.81 13.41
N ASP A 179 -1.89 -5.94 12.84
CA ASP A 179 -3.00 -6.35 11.95
C ASP A 179 -2.57 -6.44 10.48
N PHE A 180 -1.72 -5.52 10.03
CA PHE A 180 -1.21 -5.41 8.66
C PHE A 180 0.32 -5.49 8.67
N ASP A 181 0.88 -6.36 7.83
CA ASP A 181 2.30 -6.69 7.87
C ASP A 181 2.92 -6.66 6.47
N LEU A 182 3.76 -5.65 6.26
CA LEU A 182 4.57 -5.51 5.07
C LEU A 182 5.95 -6.14 5.31
N GLN A 183 6.17 -7.28 4.68
CA GLN A 183 7.38 -8.06 4.84
C GLN A 183 8.37 -7.75 3.73
N LEU A 184 9.43 -7.02 4.08
CA LEU A 184 10.49 -6.65 3.16
C LEU A 184 11.59 -7.71 3.12
N GLY A 185 11.82 -8.26 1.94
CA GLY A 185 13.03 -9.01 1.59
C GLY A 185 14.18 -8.04 1.38
N THR A 186 14.05 -7.18 0.38
CA THR A 186 14.99 -6.09 0.12
C THR A 186 14.19 -4.82 -0.07
N ASP A 187 14.54 -3.79 0.69
CA ASP A 187 14.00 -2.45 0.51
C ASP A 187 14.41 -1.87 -0.86
N VAL A 188 13.83 -0.74 -1.23
CA VAL A 188 14.02 -0.07 -2.51
C VAL A 188 15.50 0.18 -2.78
N CYS A 189 16.00 -0.41 -3.87
CA CYS A 189 17.37 -0.29 -4.33
C CYS A 189 17.41 0.21 -5.78
N ILE A 190 18.42 1.02 -6.12
CA ILE A 190 18.75 1.36 -7.50
C ILE A 190 19.82 0.40 -8.01
N GLY A 191 19.57 -0.26 -9.13
CA GLY A 191 20.53 -1.13 -9.79
C GLY A 191 20.87 -0.70 -11.21
N TYR A 192 22.01 -1.17 -11.70
CA TYR A 192 22.51 -0.92 -13.06
C TYR A 192 22.17 -2.08 -14.01
N LEU A 193 21.84 -1.76 -15.27
CA LEU A 193 21.64 -2.74 -16.35
C LEU A 193 22.70 -2.62 -17.43
N SER A 194 22.76 -1.46 -18.08
CA SER A 194 23.61 -1.22 -19.24
C SER A 194 23.79 0.29 -19.46
N HIS A 195 24.75 0.67 -20.29
CA HIS A 195 24.87 2.04 -20.78
C HIS A 195 25.37 2.04 -22.23
N ASP A 196 25.14 3.13 -22.94
CA ASP A 196 25.72 3.41 -24.25
C ASP A 196 26.47 4.76 -24.25
N ALA A 197 26.67 5.34 -25.44
CA ALA A 197 27.37 6.61 -25.58
C ALA A 197 26.62 7.78 -24.90
N ASP A 198 25.29 7.71 -24.86
CA ASP A 198 24.44 8.84 -24.52
C ASP A 198 23.61 8.61 -23.24
N THR A 199 23.31 7.35 -22.90
CA THR A 199 22.36 6.99 -21.85
C THR A 199 22.84 5.88 -20.92
N VAL A 200 22.28 5.86 -19.71
CA VAL A 200 22.46 4.79 -18.72
C VAL A 200 21.10 4.21 -18.37
N GLN A 201 20.96 2.89 -18.47
CA GLN A 201 19.78 2.15 -18.04
C GLN A 201 19.99 1.63 -16.62
N LEU A 202 19.11 2.06 -15.73
CA LEU A 202 19.04 1.68 -14.32
C LEU A 202 17.66 1.06 -14.02
N TYR A 203 17.46 0.61 -12.80
CA TYR A 203 16.15 0.21 -12.30
C TYR A 203 15.98 0.51 -10.83
N LEU A 204 14.76 0.78 -10.41
CA LEU A 204 14.34 0.65 -9.02
C LEU A 204 13.82 -0.77 -8.80
N GLN A 205 14.16 -1.37 -7.66
CA GLN A 205 13.71 -2.69 -7.30
C GLN A 205 13.53 -2.83 -5.81
N GLU A 206 12.50 -3.57 -5.44
CA GLU A 206 12.27 -4.07 -4.09
C GLU A 206 11.78 -5.52 -4.16
N THR A 207 11.84 -6.19 -3.02
CA THR A 207 11.32 -7.54 -2.87
C THR A 207 10.48 -7.58 -1.60
N LEU A 208 9.18 -7.82 -1.72
CA LEU A 208 8.24 -7.73 -0.61
C LEU A 208 7.11 -8.75 -0.71
N THR A 209 6.38 -8.95 0.39
CA THR A 209 5.03 -9.51 0.39
C THR A 209 4.20 -8.79 1.43
N PHE A 210 2.88 -8.83 1.30
CA PHE A 210 1.96 -8.26 2.26
C PHE A 210 1.07 -9.34 2.87
N LEU A 211 0.82 -9.25 4.18
CA LEU A 211 -0.09 -10.11 4.92
C LEU A 211 -1.07 -9.26 5.73
N CYS A 212 -2.35 -9.62 5.66
CA CYS A 212 -3.39 -9.09 6.53
C CYS A 212 -3.79 -10.20 7.51
N TYR A 213 -3.56 -9.98 8.80
CA TYR A 213 -3.86 -10.95 9.85
C TYR A 213 -5.25 -10.76 10.45
N THR A 214 -5.74 -9.51 10.48
CA THR A 214 -7.01 -9.17 11.13
C THR A 214 -7.98 -8.59 10.10
N ALA A 215 -9.05 -9.33 9.79
CA ALA A 215 -10.04 -8.95 8.79
C ALA A 215 -10.90 -7.76 9.23
N GLU A 216 -11.14 -7.64 10.53
CA GLU A 216 -11.99 -6.63 11.13
C GLU A 216 -11.28 -5.29 11.38
N ALA A 217 -9.96 -5.21 11.18
CA ALA A 217 -9.15 -4.02 11.48
C ALA A 217 -9.21 -2.90 10.42
N SER A 218 -10.01 -3.10 9.37
CA SER A 218 -10.19 -2.13 8.28
C SER A 218 -11.64 -2.08 7.81
N VAL A 219 -12.05 -0.91 7.35
CA VAL A 219 -13.28 -0.67 6.59
C VAL A 219 -12.87 -0.07 5.25
N ALA A 220 -13.27 -0.72 4.17
CA ALA A 220 -13.08 -0.20 2.82
C ALA A 220 -14.27 0.70 2.44
N LEU A 221 -13.98 1.82 1.79
CA LEU A 221 -14.97 2.70 1.20
C LEU A 221 -14.77 2.71 -0.31
N SER A 222 -15.79 2.32 -1.08
CA SER A 222 -15.75 2.39 -2.53
C SER A 222 -16.10 3.80 -3.02
N ALA A 223 -15.39 4.26 -4.05
CA ALA A 223 -15.77 5.47 -4.79
C ALA A 223 -17.09 5.31 -5.54
#